data_AF-A0A369B2B0-F1
#
_entry.id   AF-A0A369B2B0-F1
#
_cell.length_a   1.000
_cell.length_b   1.000
_cell.length_c   1.000
_cell.angle_alpha   90.00
_cell.angle_beta   90.00
_cell.angle_gamma   90.00
#
_symmetry.space_group_name_H-M   'P 1'
#
loop_
_entity.id
_entity.type
_entity.pdbx_description
1 polymer ?
#
loop_
_entity_poly.entity_id
_entity_poly.type
_entity_poly.pdbx_seq_one_letter_code
_entity_poly.pdbx_strand_id
1 'polypeptide(L)'
;MIAVAVLDDGINEGLYNIGHLKYTMEITPTLEFVERTGYDRYLPSHGTTCGAIIKKYSPDAEIVSIKVLNDKGRGVRDQLVTALLWCADNDIKLVNLSLGTTDFRDYEEVRKAVDYADQKGVIIVAACNNKNVYTYPASLSNVIGVKGDSEEQLKEGQYRHNPYPLDGIEITSCSSHLIVKYDGTVKTTSCCNSFAAPMITAIVYNILLKNPSLSLEEVKNRIEEGAVNILPHTYSSNICKDINWVENALLFDINCANNSKMHIPYKFTVKKTVPIECTDKEGAIEQVNEYIKKSKTVLSKVDTIAVIIHDSNTTVDNVGLFELVNTMESMGKNLVYLYENSQDWNIFKDISRRRIKIFHPSVYGSLTGGETAFIEVPIIAVYDFDGKEFLNCISKLQEVFRINDYNAIAVSDSYLGIAAGVEYICLNEEKHISLEHINRVYNPDIILLGISGTDKKYDYLKRLEEKYEVDINVVILSEKSSISENIANLDTEGKIILITSRGSRENTAYKIVDSSQEYYIEVLYKYIIEMFSEEESLIT
;
A
#
# COMPACT_ATOMS: atom_id res chain seq x y z
N MET A 1 -14.13 -8.63 28.60
CA MET A 1 -13.12 -7.58 28.81
C MET A 1 -12.21 -7.59 27.59
N ILE A 2 -11.88 -6.43 27.03
CA ILE A 2 -11.03 -6.35 25.83
C ILE A 2 -9.58 -6.43 26.28
N ALA A 3 -8.81 -7.36 25.72
CA ALA A 3 -7.37 -7.45 25.96
C ALA A 3 -6.61 -6.71 24.85
N VAL A 4 -5.52 -6.05 25.23
CA VAL A 4 -4.58 -5.37 24.32
C VAL A 4 -3.29 -6.17 24.29
N ALA A 5 -2.96 -6.76 23.14
CA ALA A 5 -1.67 -7.41 22.95
C ALA A 5 -0.62 -6.38 22.53
N VAL A 6 0.51 -6.38 23.25
CA VAL A 6 1.69 -5.59 22.93
C VAL A 6 2.75 -6.55 22.43
N LEU A 7 3.00 -6.51 21.13
CA LEU A 7 4.00 -7.32 20.43
C LEU A 7 5.27 -6.48 20.32
N ASP A 8 6.29 -6.81 21.13
CA ASP A 8 7.49 -5.97 21.30
C ASP A 8 8.68 -6.80 21.85
N ASP A 9 9.63 -6.18 22.56
CA ASP A 9 10.75 -6.83 23.26
C ASP A 9 10.37 -7.46 24.63
N GLY A 10 9.09 -7.43 24.97
CA GLY A 10 8.52 -7.90 26.23
C GLY A 10 8.21 -6.75 27.20
N ILE A 11 7.28 -6.98 28.13
CA ILE A 11 6.92 -6.01 29.16
C ILE A 11 7.50 -6.45 30.51
N ASN A 12 8.21 -5.54 31.16
CA ASN A 12 8.70 -5.66 32.53
C ASN A 12 7.77 -4.80 33.42
N GLU A 13 6.73 -5.43 33.92
CA GLU A 13 5.52 -4.76 34.42
C GLU A 13 5.71 -3.99 35.74
N GLY A 14 6.81 -4.27 36.46
CA GLY A 14 7.13 -3.63 37.74
C GLY A 14 7.61 -2.19 37.60
N LEU A 15 8.34 -1.83 36.53
CA LEU A 15 8.98 -0.51 36.41
C LEU A 15 8.00 0.67 36.46
N TYR A 16 6.85 0.55 35.80
CA TYR A 16 5.82 1.60 35.71
C TYR A 16 4.49 1.21 36.37
N ASN A 17 4.50 0.23 37.28
CA ASN A 17 3.30 -0.29 37.93
C ASN A 17 2.17 -0.65 36.93
N ILE A 18 2.52 -1.33 35.82
CA ILE A 18 1.58 -1.68 34.75
C ILE A 18 0.44 -2.58 35.25
N GLY A 19 0.69 -3.31 36.35
CA GLY A 19 -0.23 -4.24 36.97
C GLY A 19 -0.04 -5.66 36.45
N HIS A 20 -1.01 -6.52 36.72
CA HIS A 20 -0.98 -7.91 36.25
C HIS A 20 -1.14 -7.98 34.73
N LEU A 21 -0.24 -8.70 34.06
CA LEU A 21 -0.35 -9.03 32.64
C LEU A 21 -1.16 -10.31 32.49
N LYS A 22 -2.15 -10.32 31.59
CA LYS A 22 -2.98 -11.51 31.36
C LYS A 22 -2.16 -12.70 30.87
N TYR A 23 -1.25 -12.42 29.94
CA TYR A 23 -0.27 -13.38 29.44
C TYR A 23 1.08 -12.68 29.28
N THR A 24 2.14 -13.43 29.56
CA THR A 24 3.54 -13.01 29.39
C THR A 24 4.24 -14.08 28.56
N MET A 25 4.23 -13.92 27.25
CA MET A 25 4.69 -14.94 26.30
C MET A 25 5.91 -14.46 25.52
N GLU A 26 6.66 -15.42 24.98
CA GLU A 26 7.73 -15.23 24.02
C GLU A 26 7.54 -16.20 22.87
N ILE A 27 7.78 -15.72 21.64
CA ILE A 27 7.89 -16.58 20.46
C ILE A 27 9.37 -16.86 20.25
N THR A 28 9.77 -18.12 20.40
CA THR A 28 11.17 -18.51 20.24
C THR A 28 11.62 -18.38 18.77
N PRO A 29 12.94 -18.44 18.49
CA PRO A 29 13.43 -18.51 17.10
C PRO A 29 12.92 -19.73 16.32
N THR A 30 12.47 -20.79 17.00
CA THR A 30 11.83 -21.97 16.41
C THR A 30 10.30 -21.83 16.28
N LEU A 31 9.76 -20.62 16.51
CA LEU A 31 8.35 -20.26 16.40
C LEU A 31 7.43 -20.94 17.44
N GLU A 32 7.99 -21.32 18.59
CA GLU A 32 7.21 -21.90 19.69
C GLU A 32 6.74 -20.80 20.65
N PHE A 33 5.49 -20.89 21.12
CA PHE A 33 4.98 -20.05 22.20
C PHE A 33 5.41 -20.62 23.55
N VAL A 34 6.20 -19.86 24.29
CA VAL A 34 6.62 -20.20 25.64
C VAL A 34 6.23 -19.09 26.62
N GLU A 35 6.05 -19.44 27.88
CA GLU A 35 5.95 -18.44 28.94
C GLU A 35 7.31 -17.75 29.09
N ARG A 36 7.32 -16.42 29.03
CA ARG A 36 8.54 -15.64 29.23
C ARG A 36 8.88 -15.63 30.72
N THR A 37 10.02 -16.21 31.08
CA THR A 37 10.48 -16.34 32.48
C THR A 37 11.90 -15.78 32.64
N GLY A 38 12.36 -15.63 33.89
CA GLY A 38 13.75 -15.26 34.18
C GLY A 38 14.15 -13.81 33.84
N TYR A 39 13.19 -12.91 33.65
CA TYR A 39 13.44 -11.48 33.40
C TYR A 39 13.29 -10.63 34.68
N ASP A 40 13.96 -9.48 34.71
CA ASP A 40 13.79 -8.49 35.78
C ASP A 40 12.61 -7.56 35.47
N ARG A 41 11.60 -7.60 36.34
CA ARG A 41 10.34 -6.84 36.22
C ARG A 41 10.54 -5.33 36.32
N TYR A 42 11.68 -4.85 36.79
CA TYR A 42 11.97 -3.41 36.97
C TYR A 42 12.97 -2.86 35.95
N LEU A 43 13.52 -3.69 35.05
CA LEU A 43 14.40 -3.19 33.99
C LEU A 43 13.61 -2.44 32.91
N PRO A 44 14.16 -1.34 32.36
CA PRO A 44 13.55 -0.67 31.22
C PRO A 44 13.63 -1.57 29.97
N SER A 45 12.54 -1.62 29.23
CA SER A 45 12.50 -2.15 27.86
C SER A 45 11.62 -1.24 26.99
N HIS A 46 11.68 -1.46 25.68
CA HIS A 46 10.85 -0.71 24.74
C HIS A 46 9.36 -1.04 24.96
N GLY A 47 9.00 -2.33 25.01
CA GLY A 47 7.65 -2.81 25.29
C GLY A 47 7.11 -2.35 26.64
N THR A 48 7.96 -2.28 27.66
CA THR A 48 7.60 -1.73 28.98
C THR A 48 7.15 -0.27 28.89
N THR A 49 7.80 0.53 28.04
CA THR A 49 7.43 1.93 27.81
C THR A 49 6.08 2.01 27.06
N CYS A 50 5.89 1.18 26.02
CA CYS A 50 4.63 1.09 25.29
C CYS A 50 3.45 0.70 26.21
N GLY A 51 3.64 -0.32 27.05
CA GLY A 51 2.64 -0.74 28.04
C GLY A 51 2.30 0.36 29.04
N ALA A 52 3.30 1.12 29.50
CA ALA A 52 3.08 2.27 30.38
C ALA A 52 2.29 3.40 29.71
N ILE A 53 2.56 3.69 28.43
CA ILE A 53 1.80 4.68 27.65
C ILE A 53 0.34 4.23 27.51
N ILE A 54 0.09 2.96 27.15
CA ILE A 54 -1.28 2.42 27.07
C ILE A 54 -2.00 2.59 28.43
N LYS A 55 -1.34 2.21 29.53
CA LYS A 55 -1.90 2.34 30.88
C LYS A 55 -2.14 3.78 31.32
N LYS A 56 -1.33 4.73 30.86
CA LYS A 56 -1.53 6.15 31.15
C LYS A 56 -2.89 6.64 30.63
N TYR A 57 -3.24 6.27 29.40
CA TYR A 57 -4.47 6.72 28.75
C TYR A 57 -5.67 5.79 28.96
N SER A 58 -5.41 4.53 29.34
CA SER A 58 -6.41 3.50 29.63
C SER A 58 -5.97 2.62 30.83
N PRO A 59 -6.11 3.11 32.08
CA PRO A 59 -5.62 2.40 33.28
C PRO A 59 -6.19 0.99 33.43
N ASP A 60 -7.45 0.80 33.03
CA ASP A 60 -8.17 -0.47 33.14
C ASP A 60 -7.90 -1.45 31.99
N ALA A 61 -7.01 -1.12 31.04
CA ALA A 61 -6.67 -2.01 29.93
C ALA A 61 -6.03 -3.31 30.43
N GLU A 62 -6.59 -4.46 30.07
CA GLU A 62 -5.95 -5.76 30.32
C GLU A 62 -4.87 -5.99 29.26
N ILE A 63 -3.60 -6.09 29.66
CA ILE A 63 -2.47 -6.18 28.73
C ILE A 63 -1.99 -7.63 28.59
N VAL A 64 -1.76 -8.04 27.35
CA VAL A 64 -1.05 -9.26 26.94
C VAL A 64 0.31 -8.85 26.40
N SER A 65 1.40 -9.41 26.94
CA SER A 65 2.75 -9.18 26.43
C SER A 65 3.20 -10.37 25.58
N ILE A 66 3.58 -10.12 24.33
CA ILE A 66 4.18 -11.11 23.44
C ILE A 66 5.54 -10.59 22.99
N LYS A 67 6.61 -11.25 23.43
CA LYS A 67 7.98 -10.93 23.02
C LYS A 67 8.24 -11.53 21.63
N VAL A 68 8.44 -10.65 20.65
CA VAL A 68 8.80 -10.98 19.25
C VAL A 68 10.12 -10.32 18.82
N LEU A 69 10.66 -9.43 19.65
CA LEU A 69 11.99 -8.84 19.47
C LEU A 69 12.95 -9.40 20.51
N ASN A 70 14.19 -9.67 20.11
CA ASN A 70 15.27 -9.98 21.04
C ASN A 70 15.70 -8.74 21.84
N ASP A 71 16.64 -8.90 22.77
CA ASP A 71 17.07 -7.83 23.69
C ASP A 71 17.86 -6.70 23.01
N LYS A 72 18.14 -6.82 21.71
CA LYS A 72 18.70 -5.76 20.86
C LYS A 72 17.63 -5.06 20.02
N GLY A 73 16.34 -5.34 20.27
CA GLY A 73 15.21 -4.80 19.50
C GLY A 73 15.11 -5.37 18.07
N ARG A 74 15.70 -6.54 17.80
CA ARG A 74 15.64 -7.19 16.48
C ARG A 74 14.71 -8.39 16.53
N GLY A 75 13.81 -8.50 15.57
CA GLY A 75 12.98 -9.68 15.33
C GLY A 75 13.16 -10.18 13.91
N VAL A 76 12.59 -11.35 13.63
CA VAL A 76 12.43 -11.85 12.26
C VAL A 76 10.95 -11.85 11.87
N ARG A 77 10.68 -11.68 10.58
CA ARG A 77 9.33 -11.66 10.00
C ARG A 77 8.45 -12.81 10.51
N ASP A 78 8.99 -14.03 10.56
CA ASP A 78 8.22 -15.22 10.92
C ASP A 78 7.69 -15.18 12.36
N GLN A 79 8.43 -14.56 13.29
CA GLN A 79 7.95 -14.34 14.66
C GLN A 79 6.79 -13.34 14.69
N LEU A 80 6.87 -12.24 13.92
CA LEU A 80 5.79 -11.26 13.80
C LEU A 80 4.53 -11.90 13.20
N VAL A 81 4.67 -12.62 12.09
CA VAL A 81 3.57 -13.35 11.43
C VAL A 81 2.93 -14.33 12.42
N THR A 82 3.73 -15.16 13.08
CA THR A 82 3.25 -16.14 14.06
C THR A 82 2.49 -15.46 15.22
N ALA A 83 2.96 -14.31 15.70
CA ALA A 83 2.28 -13.56 16.76
C ALA A 83 0.92 -13.01 16.31
N LEU A 84 0.84 -12.45 15.10
CA LEU A 84 -0.40 -11.91 14.54
C LEU A 84 -1.45 -13.00 14.35
N LEU A 85 -1.06 -14.16 13.80
CA LEU A 85 -1.94 -15.31 13.66
C LEU A 85 -2.42 -15.81 15.03
N TRP A 86 -1.53 -15.89 16.01
CA TRP A 86 -1.91 -16.28 17.36
C TRP A 86 -2.90 -15.31 17.99
N CYS A 87 -2.70 -13.99 17.85
CA CYS A 87 -3.67 -13.00 18.32
C CYS A 87 -5.04 -13.20 17.67
N ALA A 88 -5.07 -13.45 16.36
CA ALA A 88 -6.30 -13.70 15.60
C ALA A 88 -7.04 -14.97 16.05
N ASP A 89 -6.32 -16.00 16.50
CA ASP A 89 -6.90 -17.26 16.95
C ASP A 89 -7.21 -17.32 18.46
N ASN A 90 -6.77 -16.34 19.27
CA ASN A 90 -6.87 -16.34 20.74
C ASN A 90 -7.68 -15.17 21.32
N ASP A 91 -8.73 -14.74 20.62
CA ASP A 91 -9.68 -13.69 21.06
C ASP A 91 -9.03 -12.34 21.43
N ILE A 92 -7.86 -12.02 20.84
CA ILE A 92 -7.24 -10.71 21.00
C ILE A 92 -7.88 -9.74 20.03
N LYS A 93 -8.64 -8.77 20.55
CA LYS A 93 -9.36 -7.79 19.72
C LYS A 93 -8.48 -6.61 19.26
N LEU A 94 -7.43 -6.27 20.02
CA LEU A 94 -6.58 -5.11 19.74
C LEU A 94 -5.10 -5.44 19.92
N VAL A 95 -4.29 -5.10 18.91
CA VAL A 95 -2.85 -5.32 18.88
C VAL A 95 -2.13 -3.99 18.70
N ASN A 96 -1.12 -3.73 19.54
CA ASN A 96 -0.15 -2.66 19.38
C ASN A 96 1.17 -3.22 18.84
N LEU A 97 1.63 -2.66 17.72
CA LEU A 97 2.93 -2.91 17.11
C LEU A 97 3.77 -1.64 17.11
N SER A 98 4.69 -1.52 18.05
CA SER A 98 5.68 -0.44 18.04
C SER A 98 6.96 -0.86 17.29
N LEU A 99 6.78 -1.67 16.25
CA LEU A 99 7.80 -2.27 15.40
C LEU A 99 7.23 -2.46 13.98
N GLY A 100 8.11 -2.72 13.02
CA GLY A 100 7.75 -3.04 11.65
C GLY A 100 8.99 -3.43 10.84
N THR A 101 8.77 -3.74 9.57
CA THR A 101 9.82 -4.04 8.60
C THR A 101 9.73 -3.10 7.41
N THR A 102 10.89 -2.74 6.87
CA THR A 102 11.03 -1.99 5.61
C THR A 102 11.60 -2.89 4.52
N ASP A 103 11.80 -4.18 4.81
CA ASP A 103 12.25 -5.15 3.83
C ASP A 103 11.08 -5.50 2.90
N PHE A 104 11.21 -5.20 1.61
CA PHE A 104 10.16 -5.46 0.63
C PHE A 104 9.83 -6.96 0.51
N ARG A 105 10.77 -7.84 0.88
CA ARG A 105 10.59 -9.30 0.83
C ARG A 105 9.65 -9.81 1.91
N ASP A 106 9.41 -9.03 2.95
CA ASP A 106 8.50 -9.39 4.03
C ASP A 106 7.02 -9.05 3.71
N TYR A 107 6.77 -8.30 2.63
CA TYR A 107 5.47 -7.71 2.34
C TYR A 107 4.34 -8.74 2.28
N GLU A 108 4.49 -9.80 1.50
CA GLU A 108 3.38 -10.72 1.23
C GLU A 108 2.98 -11.54 2.46
N GLU A 109 3.94 -12.05 3.23
CA GLU A 109 3.64 -12.81 4.44
C GLU A 109 3.06 -11.92 5.54
N VAL A 110 3.59 -10.70 5.72
CA VAL A 110 3.06 -9.75 6.70
C VAL A 110 1.65 -9.29 6.30
N ARG A 111 1.42 -8.97 5.03
CA ARG A 111 0.11 -8.58 4.49
C ARG A 111 -0.93 -9.67 4.73
N LYS A 112 -0.62 -10.93 4.40
CA LYS A 112 -1.53 -12.07 4.63
C LYS A 112 -1.85 -12.28 6.11
N ALA A 113 -0.88 -12.10 7.00
CA ALA A 113 -1.11 -12.21 8.45
C ALA A 113 -2.04 -11.10 8.96
N VAL A 114 -1.85 -9.87 8.46
CA VAL A 114 -2.73 -8.73 8.75
C VAL A 114 -4.14 -8.95 8.22
N ASP A 115 -4.29 -9.41 6.98
CA ASP A 115 -5.60 -9.70 6.38
C ASP A 115 -6.33 -10.79 7.16
N TYR A 116 -5.63 -11.85 7.57
CA TYR A 116 -6.21 -12.90 8.41
C TYR A 116 -6.68 -12.35 9.76
N ALA A 117 -5.88 -11.48 10.39
CA ALA A 117 -6.25 -10.84 11.64
C ALA A 117 -7.48 -9.92 11.48
N ASP A 118 -7.51 -9.10 10.43
CA ASP A 118 -8.66 -8.24 10.09
C ASP A 118 -9.94 -9.05 9.84
N GLN A 119 -9.84 -10.17 9.09
CA GLN A 119 -10.97 -11.09 8.87
C GLN A 119 -11.50 -11.72 10.16
N LYS A 120 -10.65 -11.89 11.19
CA LYS A 120 -11.03 -12.33 12.55
C LYS A 120 -11.51 -11.17 13.43
N GLY A 121 -11.52 -9.95 12.89
CA GLY A 121 -11.94 -8.74 13.55
C GLY A 121 -10.89 -8.15 14.50
N VAL A 122 -9.62 -8.56 14.41
CA VAL A 122 -8.52 -7.96 15.17
C VAL A 122 -8.17 -6.60 14.60
N ILE A 123 -8.11 -5.59 15.46
CA ILE A 123 -7.65 -4.26 15.08
C ILE A 123 -6.16 -4.14 15.41
N ILE A 124 -5.38 -3.71 14.44
CA ILE A 124 -3.93 -3.53 14.57
C ILE A 124 -3.61 -2.04 14.50
N VAL A 125 -2.85 -1.56 15.49
CA VAL A 125 -2.26 -0.22 15.50
C VAL A 125 -0.76 -0.38 15.39
N ALA A 126 -0.14 0.22 14.36
CA ALA A 126 1.27 0.01 14.08
C ALA A 126 2.05 1.31 13.84
N ALA A 127 3.27 1.38 14.34
CA ALA A 127 4.15 2.53 14.19
C ALA A 127 4.87 2.54 12.83
N CYS A 128 4.99 3.72 12.24
CA CYS A 128 5.89 3.98 11.11
C CYS A 128 7.36 3.81 11.54
N ASN A 129 8.24 3.43 10.61
CA ASN A 129 9.68 3.49 10.85
C ASN A 129 10.12 4.93 11.17
N ASN A 130 11.10 5.12 12.07
CA ASN A 130 11.57 6.45 12.46
C ASN A 130 12.25 7.25 11.32
N LYS A 131 12.53 6.63 10.17
CA LYS A 131 12.97 7.30 8.94
C LYS A 131 11.81 7.80 8.07
N ASN A 132 10.55 7.60 8.49
CA ASN A 132 9.34 7.97 7.75
C ASN A 132 9.30 7.42 6.31
N VAL A 133 9.73 6.17 6.17
CA VAL A 133 9.66 5.36 4.95
C VAL A 133 8.50 4.36 5.03
N TYR A 134 8.08 3.84 3.89
CA TYR A 134 7.04 2.82 3.77
C TYR A 134 7.36 1.64 4.70
N THR A 135 6.42 1.29 5.59
CA THR A 135 6.68 0.36 6.70
C THR A 135 5.55 -0.66 6.81
N TYR A 136 5.89 -1.94 6.76
CA TYR A 136 4.93 -3.00 7.01
C TYR A 136 4.89 -3.36 8.51
N PRO A 137 3.71 -3.50 9.13
CA PRO A 137 2.38 -3.40 8.51
C PRO A 137 1.72 -2.00 8.57
N ALA A 138 2.39 -0.98 9.13
CA ALA A 138 1.80 0.35 9.37
C ALA A 138 1.20 1.03 8.12
N SER A 139 1.76 0.78 6.94
CA SER A 139 1.28 1.33 5.66
C SER A 139 0.14 0.52 5.00
N LEU A 140 -0.28 -0.61 5.58
CA LEU A 140 -1.33 -1.46 5.01
C LEU A 140 -2.73 -0.92 5.34
N SER A 141 -3.69 -1.07 4.41
CA SER A 141 -5.03 -0.47 4.56
C SER A 141 -5.85 -1.05 5.71
N ASN A 142 -5.60 -2.32 6.05
CA ASN A 142 -6.22 -3.04 7.17
C ASN A 142 -5.54 -2.74 8.53
N VAL A 143 -4.73 -1.68 8.60
CA VAL A 143 -3.99 -1.27 9.80
C VAL A 143 -4.27 0.19 10.10
N ILE A 144 -4.24 0.53 11.38
CA ILE A 144 -4.21 1.90 11.86
C ILE A 144 -2.73 2.30 11.99
N GLY A 145 -2.18 2.85 10.91
CA GLY A 145 -0.81 3.35 10.88
C GLY A 145 -0.65 4.63 11.69
N VAL A 146 0.47 4.76 12.41
CA VAL A 146 0.75 5.93 13.25
C VAL A 146 2.18 6.44 13.07
N LYS A 147 2.32 7.75 12.85
CA LYS A 147 3.57 8.51 12.96
C LYS A 147 3.57 9.35 14.23
N GLY A 148 4.77 9.58 14.76
CA GLY A 148 5.00 10.61 15.75
C GLY A 148 5.06 11.99 15.10
N ASP A 149 4.54 12.98 15.79
CA ASP A 149 4.72 14.38 15.42
C ASP A 149 6.17 14.82 15.66
N SER A 150 6.97 14.85 14.60
CA SER A 150 8.38 15.25 14.64
C SER A 150 8.56 16.74 14.93
N GLU A 151 7.54 17.56 14.73
CA GLU A 151 7.57 19.00 15.02
C GLU A 151 7.22 19.31 16.49
N GLU A 152 6.83 18.30 17.28
CA GLU A 152 6.45 18.40 18.69
C GLU A 152 5.37 19.46 18.97
N GLN A 153 4.45 19.67 18.03
CA GLN A 153 3.33 20.61 18.15
C GLN A 153 2.14 20.00 18.89
N LEU A 154 2.00 18.67 18.86
CA LEU A 154 0.91 17.94 19.50
C LEU A 154 1.20 17.65 20.97
N LYS A 155 0.25 18.03 21.82
CA LYS A 155 0.30 17.73 23.27
C LYS A 155 -0.16 16.30 23.54
N GLU A 156 0.15 15.82 24.75
CA GLU A 156 -0.35 14.52 25.23
C GLU A 156 -1.86 14.38 25.01
N GLY A 157 -2.28 13.27 24.39
CA GLY A 157 -3.69 13.03 24.07
C GLY A 157 -4.16 13.62 22.73
N GLN A 158 -3.33 14.39 22.03
CA GLN A 158 -3.65 14.98 20.72
C GLN A 158 -3.04 14.21 19.54
N TYR A 159 -3.79 14.13 18.46
CA TYR A 159 -3.39 13.56 17.18
C TYR A 159 -4.10 14.29 16.04
N ARG A 160 -3.51 14.24 14.85
CA ARG A 160 -4.08 14.71 13.59
C ARG A 160 -4.35 13.53 12.69
N HIS A 161 -5.35 13.70 11.84
CA HIS A 161 -5.69 12.75 10.78
C HIS A 161 -5.27 13.32 9.43
N ASN A 162 -4.50 12.56 8.67
CA ASN A 162 -4.18 12.80 7.27
C ASN A 162 -5.12 11.94 6.40
N PRO A 163 -6.03 12.54 5.62
CA PRO A 163 -7.05 11.80 4.89
C PRO A 163 -6.50 10.87 3.81
N TYR A 164 -5.45 11.27 3.08
CA TYR A 164 -4.93 10.50 1.95
C TYR A 164 -3.39 10.63 1.90
N PRO A 165 -2.67 10.03 2.85
CA PRO A 165 -1.21 10.02 2.85
C PRO A 165 -0.66 9.11 1.75
N LEU A 166 0.41 9.52 1.07
CA LEU A 166 1.08 8.68 0.07
C LEU A 166 1.59 7.34 0.66
N ASP A 167 2.02 7.33 1.92
CA ASP A 167 2.57 6.13 2.55
C ASP A 167 1.54 5.29 3.32
N GLY A 168 0.25 5.59 3.17
CA GLY A 168 -0.84 4.85 3.81
C GLY A 168 -1.01 5.11 5.31
N ILE A 169 -0.22 6.00 5.92
CA ILE A 169 -0.24 6.23 7.38
C ILE A 169 -1.05 7.48 7.73
N GLU A 170 -2.29 7.23 8.16
CA GLU A 170 -3.35 8.23 8.34
C GLU A 170 -3.21 9.06 9.62
N ILE A 171 -2.46 8.60 10.62
CA ILE A 171 -2.41 9.28 11.93
C ILE A 171 -1.03 9.86 12.21
N THR A 172 -1.00 11.13 12.59
CA THR A 172 0.17 11.76 13.24
C THR A 172 -0.21 12.06 14.69
N SER A 173 0.48 11.46 15.66
CA SER A 173 0.16 11.56 17.09
C SER A 173 1.31 12.14 17.91
N CYS A 174 1.00 12.71 19.07
CA CYS A 174 2.01 12.97 20.10
C CYS A 174 2.81 11.69 20.39
N SER A 175 4.13 11.81 20.53
CA SER A 175 5.06 10.71 20.86
C SER A 175 5.88 10.94 22.14
N SER A 176 5.67 12.08 22.80
CA SER A 176 6.34 12.48 24.03
C SER A 176 5.38 12.39 25.20
N HIS A 177 5.64 11.45 26.11
CA HIS A 177 4.73 11.10 27.19
C HIS A 177 5.39 11.17 28.56
N LEU A 178 4.72 11.80 29.51
CA LEU A 178 5.11 11.83 30.90
C LEU A 178 4.63 10.55 31.60
N ILE A 179 5.55 9.68 32.00
CA ILE A 179 5.27 8.40 32.68
C ILE A 179 5.92 8.36 34.07
N VAL A 180 5.28 7.68 35.01
CA VAL A 180 5.68 7.64 36.43
C VAL A 180 6.15 6.25 36.79
N LYS A 181 7.38 6.12 37.30
CA LYS A 181 7.95 4.85 37.76
C LYS A 181 7.38 4.42 39.11
N TYR A 182 7.65 3.17 39.48
CA TYR A 182 7.23 2.59 40.77
C TYR A 182 7.72 3.34 42.00
N ASP A 183 8.85 4.05 41.90
CA ASP A 183 9.46 4.86 42.97
C ASP A 183 8.94 6.31 42.99
N GLY A 184 7.97 6.65 42.14
CA GLY A 184 7.41 7.99 42.00
C GLY A 184 8.22 8.93 41.12
N THR A 185 9.37 8.50 40.58
CA THR A 185 10.14 9.33 39.65
C THR A 185 9.43 9.47 38.31
N VAL A 186 9.46 10.68 37.77
CA VAL A 186 8.81 11.03 36.50
C VAL A 186 9.84 11.02 35.37
N LYS A 187 9.45 10.46 34.22
CA LYS A 187 10.25 10.46 32.99
C LYS A 187 9.38 10.90 31.82
N THR A 188 9.93 11.74 30.95
CA THR A 188 9.35 12.02 29.63
C THR A 188 9.99 11.08 28.59
N THR A 189 9.19 10.45 27.74
CA THR A 189 9.70 9.61 26.66
C THR A 189 10.36 10.45 25.56
N SER A 190 11.29 9.86 24.82
CA SER A 190 11.87 10.49 23.63
C SER A 190 10.87 10.50 22.47
N CYS A 191 10.89 11.52 21.63
CA CYS A 191 10.07 11.57 20.43
C CYS A 191 10.49 10.47 19.44
N CYS A 192 9.60 9.51 19.19
CA CYS A 192 9.76 8.48 18.18
C CYS A 192 8.40 7.90 17.79
N ASN A 193 8.30 7.36 16.57
CA ASN A 193 7.04 6.82 16.05
C ASN A 193 6.52 5.66 16.91
N SER A 194 7.43 4.89 17.52
CA SER A 194 7.11 3.77 18.40
C SER A 194 6.29 4.14 19.64
N PHE A 195 6.40 5.37 20.16
CA PHE A 195 5.65 5.83 21.33
C PHE A 195 4.34 6.55 20.98
N ALA A 196 4.17 6.93 19.71
CA ALA A 196 2.90 7.44 19.20
C ALA A 196 1.83 6.34 19.06
N ALA A 197 2.20 5.15 18.54
CA ALA A 197 1.26 4.04 18.35
C ALA A 197 0.56 3.56 19.66
N PRO A 198 1.24 3.42 20.81
CA PRO A 198 0.62 3.06 22.10
C PRO A 198 -0.44 4.06 22.58
N MET A 199 -0.28 5.36 22.32
CA MET A 199 -1.30 6.36 22.65
C MET A 199 -2.56 6.14 21.80
N ILE A 200 -2.41 5.93 20.49
CA ILE A 200 -3.52 5.63 19.60
C ILE A 200 -4.18 4.30 19.97
N THR A 201 -3.41 3.28 20.33
CA THR A 201 -3.93 2.01 20.85
C THR A 201 -4.85 2.23 22.06
N ALA A 202 -4.47 3.06 23.02
CA ALA A 202 -5.31 3.37 24.16
C ALA A 202 -6.63 4.09 23.76
N ILE A 203 -6.56 4.98 22.77
CA ILE A 203 -7.76 5.63 22.21
C ILE A 203 -8.68 4.59 21.55
N VAL A 204 -8.12 3.68 20.73
CA VAL A 204 -8.88 2.57 20.13
C VAL A 204 -9.51 1.67 21.19
N TYR A 205 -8.76 1.31 22.23
CA TYR A 205 -9.28 0.56 23.36
C TYR A 205 -10.50 1.26 24.00
N ASN A 206 -10.40 2.57 24.26
CA ASN A 206 -11.50 3.35 24.84
C ASN A 206 -12.72 3.46 23.90
N ILE A 207 -12.52 3.46 22.59
CA ILE A 207 -13.60 3.38 21.59
C ILE A 207 -14.31 2.02 21.69
N LEU A 208 -13.53 0.93 21.68
CA LEU A 208 -14.05 -0.43 21.71
C LEU A 208 -14.70 -0.80 23.07
N LEU A 209 -14.28 -0.19 24.18
CA LEU A 209 -14.95 -0.35 25.48
C LEU A 209 -16.42 0.07 25.43
N LYS A 210 -16.74 1.09 24.64
CA LYS A 210 -18.12 1.56 24.47
C LYS A 210 -18.93 0.65 23.54
N ASN A 211 -18.27 0.09 22.52
CA ASN A 211 -18.87 -0.87 21.60
C ASN A 211 -17.82 -1.86 21.06
N PRO A 212 -17.74 -3.09 21.61
CA PRO A 212 -16.73 -4.07 21.21
C PRO A 212 -16.94 -4.65 19.80
N SER A 213 -18.13 -4.49 19.21
CA SER A 213 -18.48 -5.07 17.91
C SER A 213 -18.15 -4.18 16.72
N LEU A 214 -17.48 -3.04 16.94
CA LEU A 214 -17.09 -2.15 15.85
C LEU A 214 -16.10 -2.84 14.91
N SER A 215 -16.31 -2.61 13.62
CA SER A 215 -15.37 -2.91 12.53
C SER A 215 -14.18 -1.95 12.56
N LEU A 216 -13.13 -2.28 11.80
CA LEU A 216 -11.97 -1.41 11.63
C LEU A 216 -12.37 -0.04 11.05
N GLU A 217 -13.23 -0.04 10.03
CA GLU A 217 -13.71 1.16 9.35
C GLU A 217 -14.50 2.06 10.32
N GLU A 218 -15.35 1.46 11.15
CA GLU A 218 -16.07 2.21 12.18
C GLU A 218 -15.13 2.77 13.25
N VAL A 219 -14.07 2.05 13.60
CA VAL A 219 -13.04 2.57 14.52
C VAL A 219 -12.26 3.72 13.88
N LYS A 220 -11.84 3.61 12.62
CA LYS A 220 -11.19 4.69 11.88
C LYS A 220 -12.06 5.96 11.84
N ASN A 221 -13.36 5.81 11.59
CA ASN A 221 -14.33 6.93 11.68
C ASN A 221 -14.36 7.61 13.05
N ARG A 222 -14.31 6.83 14.15
CA ARG A 222 -14.30 7.40 15.50
C ARG A 222 -12.97 8.07 15.86
N ILE A 223 -11.86 7.60 15.31
CA ILE A 223 -10.57 8.26 15.45
C ILE A 223 -10.59 9.59 14.68
N GLU A 224 -11.07 9.59 13.44
CA GLU A 224 -11.28 10.82 12.66
C GLU A 224 -12.06 11.87 13.47
N GLU A 225 -13.20 11.49 14.05
CA GLU A 225 -14.06 12.40 14.84
C GLU A 225 -13.34 13.02 16.05
N GLY A 226 -12.29 12.36 16.57
CA GLY A 226 -11.51 12.81 17.72
C GLY A 226 -10.22 13.55 17.37
N ALA A 227 -9.86 13.65 16.08
CA ALA A 227 -8.65 14.34 15.64
C ALA A 227 -8.76 15.87 15.89
N VAL A 228 -7.62 16.52 16.16
CA VAL A 228 -7.62 17.97 16.49
C VAL A 228 -7.72 18.88 15.26
N ASN A 229 -7.53 18.34 14.06
CA ASN A 229 -7.63 19.08 12.80
C ASN A 229 -8.98 18.84 12.13
N ILE A 230 -9.47 19.87 11.42
CA ILE A 230 -10.67 19.76 10.60
C ILE A 230 -10.29 19.05 9.30
N LEU A 231 -10.99 17.96 9.00
CA LEU A 231 -10.81 17.25 7.74
C LEU A 231 -11.55 17.95 6.60
N PRO A 232 -11.01 17.90 5.37
CA PRO A 232 -11.73 18.38 4.19
C PRO A 232 -13.07 17.63 4.03
N HIS A 233 -14.11 18.32 3.58
CA HIS A 233 -15.40 17.69 3.25
C HIS A 233 -15.30 16.61 2.16
N THR A 234 -14.17 16.50 1.47
CA THR A 234 -13.89 15.52 0.42
C THR A 234 -13.27 14.21 0.94
N TYR A 235 -13.02 14.09 2.24
CA TYR A 235 -12.46 12.87 2.83
C TYR A 235 -13.51 11.78 3.04
N SER A 236 -13.11 10.54 2.82
CA SER A 236 -13.90 9.33 3.04
C SER A 236 -13.01 8.18 3.49
N SER A 237 -13.17 7.71 4.73
CA SER A 237 -12.33 6.67 5.35
C SER A 237 -12.38 5.31 4.65
N ASN A 238 -13.39 5.09 3.83
CA ASN A 238 -13.65 3.85 3.13
C ASN A 238 -13.08 3.86 1.70
N ILE A 239 -12.52 4.99 1.25
CA ILE A 239 -11.78 5.10 0.00
C ILE A 239 -10.30 4.86 0.28
N CYS A 240 -9.76 3.78 -0.27
CA CYS A 240 -8.38 3.37 -0.08
C CYS A 240 -7.51 3.81 -1.26
N LYS A 241 -6.28 4.28 -0.97
CA LYS A 241 -5.24 4.52 -1.98
C LYS A 241 -4.79 3.21 -2.64
N ASP A 242 -4.70 2.12 -1.89
CA ASP A 242 -4.16 0.85 -2.37
C ASP A 242 -5.24 -0.23 -2.39
N ILE A 243 -4.96 -1.32 -3.08
CA ILE A 243 -5.81 -2.52 -3.16
C ILE A 243 -5.19 -3.74 -2.45
N ASN A 244 -4.29 -3.51 -1.48
CA ASN A 244 -3.59 -4.57 -0.73
C ASN A 244 -4.52 -5.50 0.08
N TRP A 245 -5.78 -5.10 0.25
CA TRP A 245 -6.86 -5.83 0.90
C TRP A 245 -7.64 -6.78 -0.04
N VAL A 246 -7.32 -6.80 -1.35
CA VAL A 246 -7.99 -7.65 -2.34
C VAL A 246 -7.30 -9.00 -2.43
N GLU A 247 -8.01 -10.09 -2.12
CA GLU A 247 -7.46 -11.45 -2.26
C GLU A 247 -8.03 -12.17 -3.47
N ASN A 248 -9.37 -12.19 -3.58
CA ASN A 248 -10.14 -12.94 -4.56
C ASN A 248 -11.20 -12.03 -5.20
N ALA A 249 -11.05 -11.76 -6.49
CA ALA A 249 -11.93 -10.86 -7.21
C ALA A 249 -12.81 -11.58 -8.26
N LEU A 250 -14.04 -11.10 -8.42
CA LEU A 250 -14.83 -11.27 -9.64
C LEU A 250 -14.60 -10.02 -10.50
N LEU A 251 -14.00 -10.22 -11.67
CA LEU A 251 -13.60 -9.14 -12.57
C LEU A 251 -14.67 -8.92 -13.65
N PHE A 252 -15.15 -7.69 -13.78
CA PHE A 252 -15.92 -7.21 -14.92
C PHE A 252 -14.99 -6.41 -15.83
N ASP A 253 -14.77 -6.94 -17.02
CA ASP A 253 -13.88 -6.38 -18.05
C ASP A 253 -14.76 -5.75 -19.14
N ILE A 254 -14.88 -4.43 -19.08
CA ILE A 254 -15.80 -3.64 -19.89
C ILE A 254 -15.03 -3.01 -21.05
N ASN A 255 -15.47 -3.32 -22.28
CA ASN A 255 -14.93 -2.75 -23.51
C ASN A 255 -16.08 -2.35 -24.44
N CYS A 256 -16.47 -1.07 -24.44
CA CYS A 256 -17.57 -0.60 -25.28
C CYS A 256 -17.14 -0.15 -26.69
N ALA A 257 -15.84 -0.10 -27.01
CA ALA A 257 -15.34 0.41 -28.29
C ALA A 257 -14.64 -0.64 -29.17
N ASN A 258 -14.62 -1.92 -28.77
CA ASN A 258 -13.81 -2.97 -29.42
C ASN A 258 -12.34 -2.57 -29.61
N ASN A 259 -11.81 -1.72 -28.74
CA ASN A 259 -10.40 -1.35 -28.74
C ASN A 259 -9.56 -2.55 -28.27
N SER A 260 -8.29 -2.57 -28.67
CA SER A 260 -7.33 -3.52 -28.12
C SER A 260 -7.22 -3.33 -26.61
N LYS A 261 -7.43 -4.41 -25.86
CA LYS A 261 -7.35 -4.40 -24.39
C LYS A 261 -5.89 -4.40 -23.96
N MET A 262 -5.57 -3.59 -22.96
CA MET A 262 -4.28 -3.67 -22.29
C MET A 262 -4.22 -4.96 -21.45
N HIS A 263 -3.10 -5.68 -21.50
CA HIS A 263 -2.88 -6.82 -20.63
C HIS A 263 -2.46 -6.33 -19.24
N ILE A 264 -3.20 -6.74 -18.20
CA ILE A 264 -2.95 -6.34 -16.81
C ILE A 264 -2.54 -7.57 -16.00
N PRO A 265 -1.31 -7.64 -15.47
CA PRO A 265 -0.88 -8.73 -14.61
C PRO A 265 -1.40 -8.52 -13.18
N TYR A 266 -2.66 -8.88 -12.94
CA TYR A 266 -3.33 -8.67 -11.65
C TYR A 266 -2.53 -9.27 -10.46
N LYS A 267 -2.30 -8.46 -9.41
CA LYS A 267 -1.67 -8.92 -8.16
C LYS A 267 -2.63 -9.61 -7.18
N PHE A 268 -3.91 -9.69 -7.54
CA PHE A 268 -4.94 -10.42 -6.81
C PHE A 268 -5.47 -11.59 -7.62
N THR A 269 -6.10 -12.56 -6.94
CA THR A 269 -6.63 -13.75 -7.61
C THR A 269 -7.94 -13.43 -8.29
N VAL A 270 -7.95 -13.42 -9.64
CA VAL A 270 -9.20 -13.33 -10.41
C VAL A 270 -9.87 -14.71 -10.45
N LYS A 271 -11.00 -14.89 -9.74
CA LYS A 271 -11.75 -16.16 -9.74
C LYS A 271 -12.55 -16.38 -11.02
N LYS A 272 -13.01 -15.28 -11.62
CA LYS A 272 -13.75 -15.29 -12.88
C LYS A 272 -13.68 -13.90 -13.51
N THR A 273 -13.53 -13.87 -14.83
CA THR A 273 -13.71 -12.67 -15.64
C THR A 273 -15.06 -12.74 -16.34
N VAL A 274 -15.79 -11.63 -16.32
CA VAL A 274 -17.07 -11.43 -17.00
C VAL A 274 -16.84 -10.32 -18.03
N PRO A 275 -16.66 -10.67 -19.31
CA PRO A 275 -16.56 -9.65 -20.35
C PRO A 275 -17.93 -8.99 -20.53
N ILE A 276 -17.94 -7.66 -20.60
CA ILE A 276 -19.12 -6.87 -20.97
C ILE A 276 -18.77 -6.11 -22.25
N GLU A 277 -19.43 -6.52 -23.34
CA GLU A 277 -19.41 -5.82 -24.62
C GLU A 277 -20.69 -5.00 -24.72
N CYS A 278 -20.53 -3.70 -24.92
CA CYS A 278 -21.61 -2.71 -24.86
C CYS A 278 -21.47 -1.73 -26.03
N THR A 279 -22.58 -1.39 -26.68
CA THR A 279 -22.59 -0.27 -27.65
C THR A 279 -22.95 1.07 -26.98
N ASP A 280 -23.62 1.01 -25.82
CA ASP A 280 -24.02 2.14 -25.00
C ASP A 280 -23.46 1.96 -23.57
N LYS A 281 -22.93 3.05 -23.03
CA LYS A 281 -21.99 3.09 -21.91
C LYS A 281 -22.68 3.20 -20.56
N GLU A 282 -23.90 3.75 -20.53
CA GLU A 282 -24.77 3.76 -19.33
C GLU A 282 -25.23 2.34 -18.95
N GLY A 283 -25.52 1.48 -19.93
CA GLY A 283 -25.99 0.10 -19.69
C GLY A 283 -24.92 -0.87 -19.18
N ALA A 284 -23.64 -0.50 -19.18
CA ALA A 284 -22.57 -1.39 -18.75
C ALA A 284 -22.65 -1.69 -17.25
N ILE A 285 -22.89 -0.67 -16.42
CA ILE A 285 -23.03 -0.83 -14.96
C ILE A 285 -24.33 -1.56 -14.60
N GLU A 286 -25.41 -1.33 -15.36
CA GLU A 286 -26.66 -2.09 -15.20
C GLU A 286 -26.44 -3.59 -15.43
N GLN A 287 -25.68 -3.96 -16.47
CA GLN A 287 -25.31 -5.35 -16.74
C GLN A 287 -24.47 -5.96 -15.61
N VAL A 288 -23.54 -5.20 -15.03
CA VAL A 288 -22.79 -5.61 -13.83
C VAL A 288 -23.77 -5.92 -12.69
N ASN A 289 -24.66 -4.99 -12.36
CA ASN A 289 -25.66 -5.14 -11.30
C ASN A 289 -26.57 -6.36 -11.52
N GLU A 290 -27.07 -6.55 -12.75
CA GLU A 290 -27.88 -7.72 -13.10
C GLU A 290 -27.13 -9.04 -12.91
N TYR A 291 -25.88 -9.10 -13.37
CA TYR A 291 -25.07 -10.31 -13.26
C TYR A 291 -24.84 -10.67 -11.79
N ILE A 292 -24.51 -9.67 -10.96
CA ILE A 292 -24.29 -9.84 -9.52
C ILE A 292 -25.54 -10.42 -8.86
N LYS A 293 -26.73 -9.85 -9.13
CA LYS A 293 -28.01 -10.34 -8.58
C LYS A 293 -28.27 -11.82 -8.90
N LYS A 294 -27.78 -12.31 -10.05
CA LYS A 294 -27.98 -13.68 -10.55
C LYS A 294 -26.87 -14.67 -10.11
N SER A 295 -25.72 -14.20 -9.61
CA SER A 295 -24.48 -15.00 -9.52
C SER A 295 -24.02 -15.39 -8.10
N LYS A 296 -24.95 -15.79 -7.22
CA LYS A 296 -24.68 -16.10 -5.80
C LYS A 296 -23.49 -17.05 -5.57
N THR A 297 -23.34 -18.10 -6.38
CA THR A 297 -22.29 -19.11 -6.20
C THR A 297 -20.88 -18.53 -6.36
N VAL A 298 -20.65 -17.70 -7.38
CA VAL A 298 -19.32 -17.08 -7.60
C VAL A 298 -19.05 -16.04 -6.52
N LEU A 299 -20.07 -15.28 -6.12
CA LEU A 299 -19.97 -14.23 -5.10
C LEU A 299 -19.59 -14.78 -3.71
N SER A 300 -19.88 -16.04 -3.42
CA SER A 300 -19.44 -16.70 -2.17
C SER A 300 -17.93 -16.96 -2.11
N LYS A 301 -17.21 -16.90 -3.24
CA LYS A 301 -15.78 -17.25 -3.36
C LYS A 301 -14.86 -16.05 -3.56
N VAL A 302 -15.42 -14.84 -3.52
CA VAL A 302 -14.70 -13.57 -3.77
C VAL A 302 -14.98 -12.62 -2.62
N ASP A 303 -14.00 -11.82 -2.22
CA ASP A 303 -14.15 -10.70 -1.29
C ASP A 303 -14.45 -9.39 -2.03
N THR A 304 -14.05 -9.31 -3.30
CA THR A 304 -14.05 -8.06 -4.06
C THR A 304 -14.71 -8.20 -5.43
N ILE A 305 -15.42 -7.14 -5.85
CA ILE A 305 -15.80 -6.92 -7.24
C ILE A 305 -14.85 -5.90 -7.85
N ALA A 306 -14.20 -6.29 -8.95
CA ALA A 306 -13.35 -5.39 -9.72
C ALA A 306 -14.06 -5.03 -11.02
N VAL A 307 -14.20 -3.74 -11.32
CA VAL A 307 -14.78 -3.22 -12.56
C VAL A 307 -13.69 -2.44 -13.27
N ILE A 308 -13.37 -2.84 -14.51
CA ILE A 308 -12.35 -2.20 -15.33
C ILE A 308 -12.99 -1.74 -16.62
N ILE A 309 -12.76 -0.47 -16.94
CA ILE A 309 -13.30 0.16 -18.13
C ILE A 309 -12.13 0.63 -18.99
N HIS A 310 -11.98 0.03 -20.18
CA HIS A 310 -10.87 0.31 -21.09
C HIS A 310 -11.11 1.53 -22.03
N ASP A 311 -12.26 2.20 -21.93
CA ASP A 311 -12.66 3.30 -22.82
C ASP A 311 -12.85 4.61 -22.03
N SER A 312 -12.02 5.61 -22.33
CA SER A 312 -11.98 6.93 -21.67
C SER A 312 -13.17 7.84 -21.99
N ASN A 313 -14.03 7.49 -22.95
CA ASN A 313 -15.21 8.28 -23.32
C ASN A 313 -16.50 7.70 -22.72
N THR A 314 -16.43 7.00 -21.59
CA THR A 314 -17.57 6.34 -20.93
C THR A 314 -18.33 7.32 -20.04
N THR A 315 -19.57 7.66 -20.41
CA THR A 315 -20.49 8.33 -19.49
C THR A 315 -21.00 7.29 -18.51
N VAL A 316 -20.73 7.49 -17.22
CA VAL A 316 -21.11 6.56 -16.16
C VAL A 316 -22.53 6.89 -15.72
N ASP A 317 -23.37 5.86 -15.65
CA ASP A 317 -24.67 5.98 -14.97
C ASP A 317 -24.44 6.04 -13.45
N ASN A 318 -24.52 7.26 -12.93
CA ASN A 318 -24.39 7.54 -11.50
C ASN A 318 -25.39 6.74 -10.64
N VAL A 319 -26.59 6.47 -11.17
CA VAL A 319 -27.62 5.70 -10.46
C VAL A 319 -27.19 4.24 -10.33
N GLY A 320 -26.78 3.62 -11.44
CA GLY A 320 -26.25 2.27 -11.47
C GLY A 320 -25.01 2.10 -10.58
N LEU A 321 -24.09 3.08 -10.56
CA LEU A 321 -22.90 3.02 -9.71
C LEU A 321 -23.26 3.10 -8.22
N PHE A 322 -24.20 3.97 -7.84
CA PHE A 322 -24.70 4.03 -6.46
C PHE A 322 -25.39 2.73 -6.03
N GLU A 323 -26.20 2.13 -6.93
CA GLU A 323 -26.81 0.82 -6.69
C GLU A 323 -25.76 -0.28 -6.52
N LEU A 324 -24.70 -0.26 -7.32
CA LEU A 324 -23.59 -1.19 -7.22
C LEU A 324 -22.96 -1.11 -5.83
N VAL A 325 -22.60 0.10 -5.37
CA VAL A 325 -21.99 0.28 -4.05
C VAL A 325 -22.92 -0.18 -2.92
N ASN A 326 -24.22 0.13 -2.98
CA ASN A 326 -25.21 -0.36 -2.01
C ASN A 326 -25.26 -1.90 -1.98
N THR A 327 -25.27 -2.51 -3.16
CA THR A 327 -25.34 -3.96 -3.30
C THR A 327 -24.09 -4.60 -2.69
N MET A 328 -22.91 -4.05 -2.97
CA MET A 328 -21.63 -4.55 -2.44
C MET A 328 -21.57 -4.47 -0.93
N GLU A 329 -21.94 -3.33 -0.34
CA GLU A 329 -21.98 -3.18 1.11
C GLU A 329 -22.95 -4.20 1.75
N SER A 330 -24.16 -4.35 1.19
CA SER A 330 -25.16 -5.31 1.72
C SER A 330 -24.69 -6.76 1.68
N MET A 331 -23.76 -7.07 0.78
CA MET A 331 -23.18 -8.39 0.59
C MET A 331 -21.86 -8.59 1.35
N GLY A 332 -21.37 -7.56 2.04
CA GLY A 332 -20.03 -7.56 2.66
C GLY A 332 -18.92 -7.76 1.64
N LYS A 333 -19.05 -7.13 0.46
CA LYS A 333 -18.06 -7.15 -0.62
C LYS A 333 -17.44 -5.77 -0.79
N ASN A 334 -16.19 -5.76 -1.21
CA ASN A 334 -15.46 -4.54 -1.54
C ASN A 334 -15.53 -4.23 -3.04
N LEU A 335 -15.15 -3.01 -3.43
CA LEU A 335 -15.19 -2.54 -4.81
C LEU A 335 -13.84 -1.97 -5.26
N VAL A 336 -13.31 -2.48 -6.36
CA VAL A 336 -12.23 -1.83 -7.12
C VAL A 336 -12.84 -1.31 -8.41
N TYR A 337 -12.89 0.00 -8.58
CA TYR A 337 -13.45 0.64 -9.77
C TYR A 337 -12.36 1.38 -10.53
N LEU A 338 -11.85 0.76 -11.59
CA LEU A 338 -10.76 1.27 -12.42
C LEU A 338 -11.32 1.96 -13.65
N TYR A 339 -11.78 3.18 -13.41
CA TYR A 339 -12.18 4.12 -14.43
C TYR A 339 -12.00 5.54 -13.89
N GLU A 340 -11.55 6.47 -14.72
CA GLU A 340 -11.35 7.86 -14.32
C GLU A 340 -12.38 8.77 -15.00
N ASN A 341 -13.37 9.18 -14.21
CA ASN A 341 -14.29 10.26 -14.55
C ASN A 341 -14.46 11.17 -13.33
N SER A 342 -14.26 12.48 -13.53
CA SER A 342 -14.27 13.48 -12.45
C SER A 342 -15.63 13.60 -11.74
N GLN A 343 -16.73 13.16 -12.40
CA GLN A 343 -18.07 13.18 -11.81
C GLN A 343 -18.30 12.04 -10.79
N ASP A 344 -17.66 10.89 -11.00
CA ASP A 344 -17.85 9.68 -10.18
C ASP A 344 -17.37 9.89 -8.74
N TRP A 345 -16.35 10.74 -8.55
CA TRP A 345 -15.78 11.06 -7.25
C TRP A 345 -16.81 11.58 -6.25
N ASN A 346 -17.84 12.30 -6.69
CA ASN A 346 -18.87 12.81 -5.79
C ASN A 346 -19.75 11.70 -5.21
N ILE A 347 -19.97 10.60 -5.94
CA ILE A 347 -20.75 9.45 -5.46
C ILE A 347 -20.03 8.77 -4.32
N PHE A 348 -18.71 8.58 -4.45
CA PHE A 348 -17.92 7.92 -3.44
C PHE A 348 -17.70 8.76 -2.17
N LYS A 349 -17.79 10.10 -2.26
CA LYS A 349 -17.69 11.00 -1.08
C LYS A 349 -18.83 10.85 -0.09
N ASP A 350 -20.08 10.74 -0.57
CA ASP A 350 -21.28 10.71 0.28
C ASP A 350 -21.45 9.37 1.04
N ILE A 351 -20.45 8.49 0.94
CA ILE A 351 -20.47 7.10 1.37
C ILE A 351 -19.53 6.86 2.58
N SER A 352 -18.92 7.91 3.14
CA SER A 352 -17.90 7.89 4.22
C SER A 352 -18.25 7.17 5.52
N ARG A 353 -19.47 6.67 5.70
CA ARG A 353 -19.93 5.89 6.88
C ARG A 353 -20.25 4.43 6.59
N ARG A 354 -19.96 3.95 5.38
CA ARG A 354 -20.31 2.61 4.95
C ARG A 354 -19.24 1.59 5.30
N ARG A 355 -19.65 0.34 5.47
CA ARG A 355 -18.77 -0.80 5.80
C ARG A 355 -18.26 -1.47 4.52
N ILE A 356 -17.62 -0.70 3.64
CA ILE A 356 -17.13 -1.17 2.35
C ILE A 356 -15.82 -0.47 1.96
N LYS A 357 -14.78 -1.24 1.61
CA LYS A 357 -13.56 -0.67 1.02
C LYS A 357 -13.75 -0.42 -0.47
N ILE A 358 -13.35 0.76 -0.92
CA ILE A 358 -13.47 1.20 -2.30
C ILE A 358 -12.11 1.71 -2.78
N PHE A 359 -11.64 1.23 -3.94
CA PHE A 359 -10.59 1.89 -4.70
C PHE A 359 -11.19 2.62 -5.90
N HIS A 360 -10.78 3.88 -6.08
CA HIS A 360 -11.12 4.70 -7.25
C HIS A 360 -9.93 5.62 -7.61
N PRO A 361 -9.51 5.74 -8.88
CA PRO A 361 -8.34 6.53 -9.29
C PRO A 361 -8.33 7.98 -8.78
N SER A 362 -9.48 8.63 -8.68
CA SER A 362 -9.59 10.02 -8.18
C SER A 362 -9.06 10.24 -6.76
N VAL A 363 -8.83 9.18 -5.96
CA VAL A 363 -8.15 9.30 -4.67
C VAL A 363 -6.76 9.95 -4.82
N TYR A 364 -6.10 9.72 -5.96
CA TYR A 364 -4.78 10.29 -6.27
C TYR A 364 -4.81 11.80 -6.43
N GLY A 365 -5.95 12.39 -6.82
CA GLY A 365 -6.13 13.84 -6.85
C GLY A 365 -6.22 14.49 -5.47
N SER A 366 -6.33 13.68 -4.40
CA SER A 366 -6.38 14.15 -3.00
C SER A 366 -5.17 13.71 -2.18
N LEU A 367 -4.21 12.99 -2.76
CA LEU A 367 -3.05 12.48 -2.04
C LEU A 367 -2.14 13.60 -1.54
N THR A 368 -1.54 13.38 -0.39
CA THR A 368 -0.53 14.25 0.20
C THR A 368 0.81 13.53 0.26
N GLY A 369 1.81 14.13 -0.42
CA GLY A 369 3.15 13.55 -0.52
C GLY A 369 4.14 14.03 0.54
N GLY A 370 3.85 15.16 1.21
CA GLY A 370 4.80 15.82 2.11
C GLY A 370 5.96 16.46 1.35
N GLU A 371 7.16 16.44 1.95
CA GLU A 371 8.39 16.89 1.28
C GLU A 371 8.83 15.90 0.19
N THR A 372 9.61 16.38 -0.77
CA THR A 372 10.23 15.59 -1.84
C THR A 372 11.68 15.23 -1.50
N ALA A 373 12.24 14.21 -2.16
CA ALA A 373 13.66 13.89 -2.09
C ALA A 373 14.26 13.78 -3.51
N PHE A 374 15.51 14.21 -3.68
CA PHE A 374 16.25 14.01 -4.94
C PHE A 374 16.31 12.54 -5.31
N ILE A 375 16.23 12.24 -6.60
CA ILE A 375 16.35 10.88 -7.13
C ILE A 375 17.82 10.67 -7.48
N GLU A 376 18.49 9.83 -6.69
CA GLU A 376 19.89 9.44 -6.91
C GLU A 376 20.02 7.99 -7.40
N VAL A 377 18.88 7.32 -7.60
CA VAL A 377 18.81 5.92 -8.02
C VAL A 377 18.47 5.82 -9.50
N PRO A 378 18.87 4.73 -10.18
CA PRO A 378 18.62 4.62 -11.60
C PRO A 378 17.12 4.60 -11.94
N ILE A 379 16.78 5.28 -13.04
CA ILE A 379 15.45 5.30 -13.64
C ILE A 379 15.49 4.55 -14.97
N ILE A 380 14.68 3.49 -15.07
CA ILE A 380 14.45 2.76 -16.32
C ILE A 380 13.06 3.13 -16.82
N ALA A 381 12.97 3.88 -17.90
CA ALA A 381 11.71 4.24 -18.53
C ALA A 381 11.30 3.16 -19.56
N VAL A 382 10.08 2.66 -19.47
CA VAL A 382 9.49 1.70 -20.39
C VAL A 382 8.32 2.35 -21.13
N TYR A 383 8.52 2.63 -22.41
CA TYR A 383 7.54 3.26 -23.28
C TYR A 383 6.83 2.20 -24.12
N ASP A 384 5.50 2.23 -24.12
CA ASP A 384 4.71 1.38 -25.01
C ASP A 384 3.83 2.18 -25.95
N PHE A 385 4.23 2.15 -27.22
CA PHE A 385 3.53 2.81 -28.30
C PHE A 385 2.48 1.91 -28.97
N ASP A 386 2.39 0.63 -28.58
CA ASP A 386 1.35 -0.32 -29.01
C ASP A 386 0.17 -0.37 -28.02
N GLY A 387 0.41 0.02 -26.76
CA GLY A 387 -0.60 0.19 -25.71
C GLY A 387 -1.10 -1.11 -25.08
N LYS A 388 -0.28 -2.16 -25.09
CA LYS A 388 -0.72 -3.52 -24.70
C LYS A 388 0.12 -4.15 -23.60
N GLU A 389 1.39 -3.79 -23.49
CA GLU A 389 2.41 -4.61 -22.82
C GLU A 389 3.21 -3.88 -21.75
N PHE A 390 3.22 -2.54 -21.66
CA PHE A 390 4.11 -1.88 -20.67
C PHE A 390 3.81 -2.31 -19.23
N LEU A 391 2.54 -2.47 -18.82
CA LEU A 391 2.20 -2.91 -17.46
C LEU A 391 2.71 -4.34 -17.18
N ASN A 392 2.56 -5.23 -18.16
CA ASN A 392 3.12 -6.58 -18.10
C ASN A 392 4.65 -6.54 -17.98
N CYS A 393 5.29 -5.69 -18.79
CA CYS A 393 6.74 -5.51 -18.82
C CYS A 393 7.28 -5.00 -17.47
N ILE A 394 6.81 -3.84 -16.99
CA ILE A 394 7.33 -3.23 -15.77
C ILE A 394 7.02 -4.05 -14.52
N SER A 395 5.84 -4.68 -14.44
CA SER A 395 5.44 -5.47 -13.27
C SER A 395 6.28 -6.74 -13.15
N LYS A 396 6.54 -7.43 -14.26
CA LYS A 396 7.42 -8.61 -14.26
C LYS A 396 8.89 -8.23 -14.11
N LEU A 397 9.33 -7.13 -14.73
CA LEU A 397 10.69 -6.66 -14.55
C LEU A 397 10.95 -6.29 -13.08
N GLN A 398 9.99 -5.66 -12.40
CA GLN A 398 10.04 -5.42 -10.95
C GLN A 398 10.21 -6.71 -10.16
N GLU A 399 9.46 -7.77 -10.49
CA GLU A 399 9.60 -9.08 -9.84
C GLU A 399 11.00 -9.66 -10.05
N VAL A 400 11.54 -9.59 -11.26
CA VAL A 400 12.90 -10.09 -11.55
C VAL A 400 13.95 -9.31 -10.76
N PHE A 401 13.87 -7.98 -10.68
CA PHE A 401 14.77 -7.18 -9.84
C PHE A 401 14.68 -7.58 -8.36
N ARG A 402 13.47 -7.77 -7.84
CA ARG A 402 13.23 -8.14 -6.44
C ARG A 402 13.75 -9.55 -6.11
N ILE A 403 13.63 -10.51 -7.02
CA ILE A 403 14.23 -11.84 -6.89
C ILE A 403 15.76 -11.77 -6.84
N ASN A 404 16.35 -10.75 -7.46
CA ASN A 404 17.78 -10.46 -7.42
C ASN A 404 18.14 -9.42 -6.33
N ASP A 405 17.33 -9.32 -5.26
CA ASP A 405 17.58 -8.51 -4.06
C ASP A 405 17.62 -6.97 -4.26
N TYR A 406 17.13 -6.44 -5.39
CA TYR A 406 16.92 -5.01 -5.57
C TYR A 406 15.54 -4.58 -5.09
N ASN A 407 15.46 -3.55 -4.25
CA ASN A 407 14.22 -2.87 -3.90
C ASN A 407 13.69 -2.05 -5.10
N ALA A 408 13.14 -2.75 -6.09
CA ALA A 408 12.57 -2.12 -7.27
C ALA A 408 11.13 -1.64 -7.02
N ILE A 409 10.87 -0.40 -7.45
CA ILE A 409 9.53 0.20 -7.44
C ILE A 409 9.12 0.50 -8.87
N ALA A 410 7.97 -0.06 -9.26
CA ALA A 410 7.34 0.23 -10.54
C ALA A 410 6.33 1.38 -10.37
N VAL A 411 6.37 2.34 -11.28
CA VAL A 411 5.51 3.52 -11.32
C VAL A 411 4.96 3.67 -12.74
N SER A 412 3.74 4.19 -12.88
CA SER A 412 3.11 4.42 -14.18
C SER A 412 2.20 5.66 -14.19
N ASP A 413 2.02 6.21 -15.38
CA ASP A 413 1.01 7.22 -15.74
C ASP A 413 -0.40 6.65 -15.98
N SER A 414 -0.60 5.35 -15.78
CA SER A 414 -1.89 4.68 -15.89
C SER A 414 -2.34 4.17 -14.53
N TYR A 415 -3.52 4.61 -14.09
CA TYR A 415 -4.15 4.11 -12.86
C TYR A 415 -4.43 2.60 -12.91
N LEU A 416 -4.47 1.99 -14.10
CA LEU A 416 -4.59 0.54 -14.27
C LEU A 416 -3.37 -0.21 -13.69
N GLY A 417 -2.24 0.48 -13.54
CA GLY A 417 -1.05 -0.04 -12.87
C GLY A 417 -1.30 -0.51 -11.43
N ILE A 418 -2.25 0.09 -10.72
CA ILE A 418 -2.57 -0.31 -9.33
C ILE A 418 -3.02 -1.76 -9.25
N ALA A 419 -3.78 -2.23 -10.25
CA ALA A 419 -4.17 -3.63 -10.36
C ALA A 419 -2.98 -4.58 -10.54
N ALA A 420 -1.90 -4.07 -11.14
CA ALA A 420 -0.64 -4.75 -11.40
C ALA A 420 0.44 -4.55 -10.31
N GLY A 421 0.10 -3.89 -9.20
CA GLY A 421 1.05 -3.55 -8.13
C GLY A 421 2.07 -2.48 -8.52
N VAL A 422 1.72 -1.64 -9.49
CA VAL A 422 2.50 -0.51 -10.00
C VAL A 422 1.89 0.77 -9.44
N GLU A 423 2.71 1.63 -8.85
CA GLU A 423 2.26 2.92 -8.32
C GLU A 423 1.79 3.85 -9.44
N TYR A 424 0.79 4.68 -9.16
CA TYR A 424 0.28 5.66 -10.13
C TYR A 424 0.82 7.06 -9.82
N ILE A 425 1.28 7.76 -10.85
CA ILE A 425 1.59 9.19 -10.82
C ILE A 425 0.87 9.90 -11.96
N CYS A 426 0.37 11.10 -11.70
CA CYS A 426 -0.17 11.94 -12.77
C CYS A 426 0.96 12.82 -13.32
N LEU A 427 1.37 12.59 -14.57
CA LEU A 427 2.41 13.38 -15.23
C LEU A 427 1.92 14.74 -15.75
N ASN A 428 0.60 14.98 -15.71
CA ASN A 428 -0.02 16.10 -16.43
C ASN A 428 -0.15 17.38 -15.61
N GLU A 429 -0.06 17.32 -14.28
CA GLU A 429 -0.28 18.48 -13.42
C GLU A 429 0.80 18.60 -12.33
N GLU A 430 1.28 19.83 -12.13
CA GLU A 430 2.37 20.14 -11.19
C GLU A 430 2.03 19.88 -9.70
N LYS A 431 0.76 19.65 -9.36
CA LYS A 431 0.28 19.52 -7.97
C LYS A 431 0.09 18.09 -7.47
N HIS A 432 0.49 17.08 -8.24
CA HIS A 432 0.33 15.66 -7.87
C HIS A 432 1.60 15.04 -7.30
N ILE A 433 1.43 13.84 -6.74
CA ILE A 433 2.52 12.96 -6.33
C ILE A 433 3.50 12.77 -7.48
N SER A 434 4.76 13.06 -7.22
CA SER A 434 5.87 12.98 -8.16
C SER A 434 6.80 11.81 -7.85
N LEU A 435 7.75 11.51 -8.74
CA LEU A 435 8.72 10.44 -8.50
C LEU A 435 9.61 10.74 -7.29
N GLU A 436 9.90 12.00 -6.99
CA GLU A 436 10.66 12.41 -5.80
C GLU A 436 9.93 12.06 -4.50
N HIS A 437 8.59 12.12 -4.50
CA HIS A 437 7.79 11.69 -3.36
C HIS A 437 7.82 10.15 -3.22
N ILE A 438 7.69 9.43 -4.34
CA ILE A 438 7.79 7.97 -4.37
C ILE A 438 9.18 7.52 -3.90
N ASN A 439 10.24 8.15 -4.39
CA ASN A 439 11.62 7.88 -4.00
C ASN A 439 11.82 8.06 -2.48
N ARG A 440 11.33 9.17 -1.92
CA ARG A 440 11.40 9.40 -0.47
C ARG A 440 10.66 8.33 0.34
N VAL A 441 9.44 8.01 -0.07
CA VAL A 441 8.57 7.10 0.70
C VAL A 441 9.05 5.66 0.61
N TYR A 442 9.33 5.16 -0.59
CA TYR A 442 9.64 3.74 -0.79
C TYR A 442 11.14 3.44 -0.69
N ASN A 443 12.00 4.47 -0.74
CA ASN A 443 13.46 4.35 -0.69
C ASN A 443 13.98 3.20 -1.58
N PRO A 444 13.66 3.22 -2.89
CA PRO A 444 14.03 2.16 -3.83
C PRO A 444 15.54 2.10 -4.08
N ASP A 445 16.00 0.96 -4.60
CA ASP A 445 17.32 0.86 -5.24
C ASP A 445 17.25 1.20 -6.74
N ILE A 446 16.06 1.08 -7.33
CA ILE A 446 15.80 1.33 -8.75
C ILE A 446 14.33 1.66 -9.01
N ILE A 447 14.07 2.59 -9.94
CA ILE A 447 12.72 3.00 -10.35
C ILE A 447 12.46 2.49 -11.78
N LEU A 448 11.35 1.77 -11.95
CA LEU A 448 10.84 1.33 -13.25
C LEU A 448 9.63 2.20 -13.61
N LEU A 449 9.74 3.00 -14.66
CA LEU A 449 8.74 3.99 -15.03
C LEU A 449 8.04 3.61 -16.32
N GLY A 450 6.81 3.10 -16.23
CA GLY A 450 6.00 2.70 -17.39
C GLY A 450 5.12 3.83 -17.92
N ILE A 451 5.22 4.08 -19.22
CA ILE A 451 4.53 5.19 -19.89
C ILE A 451 3.72 4.66 -21.07
N SER A 452 2.44 5.03 -21.11
CA SER A 452 1.56 4.73 -22.25
C SER A 452 1.78 5.74 -23.38
N GLY A 453 2.61 5.39 -24.36
CA GLY A 453 2.95 6.23 -25.52
C GLY A 453 1.85 6.33 -26.59
N THR A 454 0.66 5.78 -26.34
CA THR A 454 -0.44 5.76 -27.33
C THR A 454 -1.16 7.10 -27.48
N ASP A 455 -1.17 7.96 -26.46
CA ASP A 455 -1.83 9.26 -26.54
C ASP A 455 -0.89 10.33 -27.13
N LYS A 456 -1.06 10.60 -28.43
CA LYS A 456 -0.26 11.59 -29.18
C LYS A 456 -0.65 13.04 -28.90
N LYS A 457 -1.60 13.33 -28.01
CA LYS A 457 -2.03 14.72 -27.74
C LYS A 457 -0.97 15.56 -27.03
N TYR A 458 -0.04 14.93 -26.32
CA TYR A 458 1.02 15.61 -25.59
C TYR A 458 2.33 14.86 -25.79
N ASP A 459 3.43 15.61 -25.89
CA ASP A 459 4.78 15.04 -25.91
C ASP A 459 5.20 14.68 -24.48
N TYR A 460 4.52 13.67 -23.91
CA TYR A 460 4.76 13.19 -22.55
C TYR A 460 6.18 12.64 -22.39
N LEU A 461 6.74 12.10 -23.47
CA LEU A 461 8.10 11.59 -23.55
C LEU A 461 9.10 12.70 -23.24
N LYS A 462 9.06 13.77 -24.05
CA LYS A 462 9.98 14.89 -23.91
C LYS A 462 9.85 15.59 -22.57
N ARG A 463 8.62 15.77 -22.07
CA ARG A 463 8.40 16.40 -20.75
C ARG A 463 8.99 15.58 -19.61
N LEU A 464 8.98 14.27 -19.75
CA LEU A 464 9.48 13.38 -18.73
C LEU A 464 11.01 13.35 -18.73
N GLU A 465 11.62 13.34 -19.91
CA GLU A 465 13.09 13.47 -20.09
C GLU A 465 13.60 14.85 -19.66
N GLU A 466 12.85 15.93 -19.91
CA GLU A 466 13.18 17.26 -19.39
C GLU A 466 13.10 17.35 -17.86
N LYS A 467 12.37 16.44 -17.21
CA LYS A 467 12.12 16.45 -15.77
C LYS A 467 13.03 15.49 -14.99
N TYR A 468 13.34 14.33 -15.57
CA TYR A 468 14.10 13.28 -14.91
C TYR A 468 15.23 12.80 -15.80
N GLU A 469 16.39 12.58 -15.20
CA GLU A 469 17.52 11.92 -15.84
C GLU A 469 17.21 10.42 -15.95
N VAL A 470 16.94 9.95 -17.17
CA VAL A 470 16.62 8.54 -17.43
C VAL A 470 17.87 7.80 -17.89
N ASP A 471 18.30 6.82 -17.10
CA ASP A 471 19.51 6.03 -17.40
C ASP A 471 19.31 5.08 -18.59
N ILE A 472 18.15 4.42 -18.64
CA ILE A 472 17.83 3.43 -19.69
C ILE A 472 16.40 3.60 -20.19
N ASN A 473 16.28 3.72 -21.50
CA ASN A 473 15.04 3.79 -22.26
C ASN A 473 14.73 2.42 -22.90
N VAL A 474 13.61 1.83 -22.51
CA VAL A 474 13.07 0.59 -23.09
C VAL A 474 11.85 0.93 -23.93
N VAL A 475 11.85 0.58 -25.21
CA VAL A 475 10.80 0.99 -26.16
C VAL A 475 10.09 -0.23 -26.76
N ILE A 476 8.79 -0.36 -26.51
CA ILE A 476 7.92 -1.42 -27.01
C ILE A 476 7.21 -0.95 -28.29
N LEU A 477 7.34 -1.72 -29.38
CA LEU A 477 6.85 -1.36 -30.72
C LEU A 477 6.21 -2.55 -31.45
N SER A 478 5.18 -2.25 -32.25
CA SER A 478 4.49 -3.25 -33.08
C SER A 478 4.98 -3.33 -34.54
N GLU A 479 5.54 -2.27 -35.14
CA GLU A 479 6.05 -2.27 -36.53
C GLU A 479 7.33 -1.44 -36.76
N LYS A 480 8.02 -1.67 -37.91
CA LYS A 480 9.34 -1.08 -38.22
C LYS A 480 9.33 0.40 -38.59
N SER A 481 8.28 0.91 -39.24
CA SER A 481 8.22 2.31 -39.70
C SER A 481 7.98 3.31 -38.56
N SER A 482 7.43 2.85 -37.42
CA SER A 482 7.25 3.64 -36.21
C SER A 482 8.52 3.75 -35.34
N ILE A 483 9.55 2.94 -35.62
CA ILE A 483 10.79 2.91 -34.83
C ILE A 483 11.51 4.25 -34.89
N SER A 484 11.75 4.80 -36.09
CA SER A 484 12.54 6.02 -36.23
C SER A 484 11.84 7.28 -35.73
N GLU A 485 10.51 7.37 -35.91
CA GLU A 485 9.74 8.54 -35.47
C GLU A 485 9.60 8.57 -33.95
N ASN A 486 9.32 7.43 -33.31
CA ASN A 486 9.18 7.37 -31.86
C ASN A 486 10.52 7.51 -31.12
N ILE A 487 11.60 6.91 -31.65
CA ILE A 487 12.95 7.06 -31.06
C ILE A 487 13.47 8.48 -31.25
N ALA A 488 13.19 9.14 -32.39
CA ALA A 488 13.64 10.52 -32.61
C ALA A 488 13.01 11.53 -31.64
N ASN A 489 11.90 11.16 -30.96
CA ASN A 489 11.27 11.96 -29.93
C ASN A 489 11.87 11.73 -28.53
N LEU A 490 12.78 10.78 -28.38
CA LEU A 490 13.52 10.54 -27.13
C LEU A 490 14.87 11.25 -27.20
N ASP A 491 15.22 11.99 -26.16
CA ASP A 491 16.55 12.56 -25.99
C ASP A 491 17.57 11.43 -25.74
N THR A 492 18.68 11.46 -26.47
CA THR A 492 19.59 10.31 -26.61
C THR A 492 20.69 10.26 -25.56
N GLU A 493 20.58 11.00 -24.45
CA GLU A 493 21.54 10.88 -23.34
C GLU A 493 21.44 9.50 -22.66
N GLY A 494 20.24 8.90 -22.59
CA GLY A 494 20.01 7.56 -22.03
C GLY A 494 20.24 6.40 -23.01
N LYS A 495 20.60 5.23 -22.48
CA LYS A 495 20.83 4.00 -23.25
C LYS A 495 19.51 3.40 -23.76
N ILE A 496 19.45 2.90 -25.00
CA ILE A 496 18.20 2.42 -25.62
C ILE A 496 18.15 0.89 -25.83
N ILE A 497 17.05 0.25 -25.40
CA ILE A 497 16.68 -1.14 -25.67
C ILE A 497 15.34 -1.19 -26.41
N LEU A 498 15.23 -1.99 -27.47
CA LEU A 498 14.00 -2.15 -28.24
C LEU A 498 13.32 -3.49 -27.97
N ILE A 499 12.04 -3.48 -27.68
CA ILE A 499 11.18 -4.68 -27.55
C ILE A 499 10.28 -4.78 -28.78
N THR A 500 10.33 -5.90 -29.50
CA THR A 500 9.54 -6.12 -30.72
C THR A 500 8.90 -7.51 -30.75
N SER A 501 7.76 -7.66 -31.42
CA SER A 501 7.00 -8.93 -31.44
C SER A 501 7.39 -9.92 -32.55
N ARG A 502 8.28 -9.55 -33.50
CA ARG A 502 8.80 -10.43 -34.56
C ARG A 502 10.14 -9.94 -35.16
N GLY A 503 11.16 -10.81 -35.09
CA GLY A 503 12.23 -10.94 -36.09
C GLY A 503 12.72 -9.65 -36.77
N SER A 504 13.19 -8.67 -36.01
CA SER A 504 14.04 -7.62 -36.56
C SER A 504 15.42 -8.23 -36.81
N ARG A 505 15.89 -8.17 -38.07
CA ARG A 505 17.30 -8.42 -38.39
C ARG A 505 18.12 -7.42 -37.57
N GLU A 506 19.18 -7.91 -36.95
CA GLU A 506 20.18 -7.14 -36.19
C GLU A 506 20.36 -5.76 -36.80
N ASN A 507 19.89 -4.73 -36.09
CA ASN A 507 20.32 -3.38 -36.33
C ASN A 507 21.40 -3.10 -35.30
N THR A 508 22.62 -2.82 -35.74
CA THR A 508 23.83 -2.79 -34.88
C THR A 508 23.86 -1.61 -33.89
N ALA A 509 22.83 -0.77 -33.86
CA ALA A 509 22.76 0.43 -33.02
C ALA A 509 22.09 0.22 -31.65
N TYR A 510 21.25 -0.82 -31.49
CA TYR A 510 20.44 -1.01 -30.28
C TYR A 510 20.40 -2.48 -29.85
N LYS A 511 20.29 -2.73 -28.54
CA LYS A 511 19.94 -4.07 -28.04
C LYS A 511 18.46 -4.34 -28.35
N ILE A 512 18.16 -5.52 -28.90
CA ILE A 512 16.81 -5.92 -29.30
C ILE A 512 16.36 -7.12 -28.47
N VAL A 513 15.15 -7.03 -27.91
CA VAL A 513 14.46 -8.07 -27.16
C VAL A 513 13.21 -8.49 -27.93
N ASP A 514 13.01 -9.79 -28.10
CA ASP A 514 11.83 -10.34 -28.77
C ASP A 514 10.77 -10.71 -27.72
N SER A 515 9.67 -9.96 -27.65
CA SER A 515 8.60 -10.20 -26.67
C SER A 515 7.80 -11.49 -26.90
N SER A 516 7.99 -12.16 -28.03
CA SER A 516 7.38 -13.48 -28.27
C SER A 516 8.13 -14.62 -27.57
N GLN A 517 9.32 -14.36 -27.04
CA GLN A 517 10.12 -15.37 -26.31
C GLN A 517 9.63 -15.51 -24.87
N GLU A 518 9.60 -16.76 -24.38
CA GLU A 518 9.10 -17.13 -23.04
C GLU A 518 9.83 -16.40 -21.89
N TYR A 519 11.09 -15.99 -22.10
CA TYR A 519 11.96 -15.36 -21.10
C TYR A 519 12.45 -13.96 -21.50
N TYR A 520 11.65 -13.22 -22.26
CA TYR A 520 12.07 -11.91 -22.76
C TYR A 520 12.34 -10.91 -21.63
N ILE A 521 11.66 -11.04 -20.48
CA ILE A 521 11.86 -10.17 -19.30
C ILE A 521 13.22 -10.44 -18.66
N GLU A 522 13.64 -11.70 -18.54
CA GLU A 522 14.95 -12.07 -18.01
C GLU A 522 16.08 -11.65 -18.95
N VAL A 523 15.85 -11.71 -20.27
CA VAL A 523 16.78 -11.15 -21.27
C VAL A 523 16.88 -9.64 -21.13
N LEU A 524 15.73 -8.94 -21.00
CA LEU A 524 15.69 -7.50 -20.77
C LEU A 524 16.46 -7.11 -19.51
N TYR A 525 16.21 -7.79 -18.38
CA TYR A 525 16.93 -7.59 -17.13
C TYR A 525 18.44 -7.75 -17.30
N LYS A 526 18.89 -8.82 -17.97
CA LYS A 526 20.34 -9.02 -18.22
C LYS A 526 20.96 -7.88 -19.02
N TYR A 527 20.28 -7.43 -20.07
CA TYR A 527 20.76 -6.30 -20.87
C TYR A 527 20.84 -5.00 -20.08
N ILE A 528 19.88 -4.77 -19.19
CA ILE A 528 19.89 -3.63 -18.27
C ILE A 528 21.10 -3.70 -17.33
N ILE A 529 21.33 -4.84 -16.67
CA ILE A 529 22.47 -5.02 -15.75
C ILE A 529 23.81 -4.89 -16.48
N GLU A 530 23.94 -5.47 -17.67
CA GLU A 530 25.13 -5.31 -18.52
C GLU A 530 25.40 -3.84 -18.83
N MET A 531 24.35 -3.06 -19.13
CA MET A 531 24.48 -1.64 -19.45
C MET A 531 24.99 -0.82 -18.27
N PHE A 532 24.58 -1.10 -17.03
CA PHE A 532 25.15 -0.46 -15.84
C PHE A 532 26.58 -0.92 -15.55
N SER A 533 26.90 -2.19 -15.83
CA SER A 533 28.24 -2.76 -15.58
C SER A 533 29.32 -2.22 -16.53
N GLU A 534 28.97 -1.97 -17.80
CA GLU A 534 29.88 -1.38 -18.79
C GLU A 534 30.34 0.04 -18.38
N GLU A 535 29.53 0.75 -17.60
CA GLU A 535 29.78 2.12 -17.14
C GLU A 535 30.84 2.18 -16.03
N GLU A 536 30.78 1.25 -15.06
CA GLU A 536 31.81 1.12 -14.02
C GLU A 536 33.19 0.77 -14.61
N SER A 537 33.21 0.03 -15.72
CA SER A 537 34.46 -0.38 -16.40
C SER A 537 35.15 0.75 -17.18
N LEU A 538 34.43 1.84 -17.49
CA LEU A 538 34.97 3.02 -18.19
C LEU A 538 35.50 4.09 -17.21
N ILE A 539 35.18 3.97 -15.91
CA ILE A 539 35.56 4.89 -14.84
C ILE A 539 36.73 4.32 -14.00
N THR A 540 37.12 3.07 -14.23
CA THR A 540 38.31 2.41 -13.65
C THR A 540 39.47 2.35 -14.63
#